data_AF-N8YBR6-F1
#
_entry.id   AF-N8YBR6-F1
#
_cell.length_a   1.000
_cell.length_b   1.000
_cell.length_c   1.000
_cell.angle_alpha   90.00
_cell.angle_beta   90.00
_cell.angle_gamma   90.00
#
_symmetry.space_group_name_H-M   'P 1'
#
loop_
_entity.id
_entity.type
_entity.pdbx_description
1 polymer ?
#
loop_
_entity_poly.entity_id
_entity_poly.type
_entity_poly.pdbx_seq_one_letter_code
_entity_poly.pdbx_strand_id
1 'polypeptide(L)'
;MFYKVINQVALDTYNKLESDRLELRENAQLFADEYEADPVILQDSDSIWFCGIKFQDNSKVNREIWTKPERQYGHSRIRTKPLKKSLQSEFDAEKSKWDELYSQYFSQVKRVDKNSFYSTLGLDGSSFFFSSFKCFEYQGAFYIEISIDLKVGVEILGSEYVEAERAKNALKYKEPQQ
;
A
#
# COMPACT_ATOMS: atom_id res chain seq x y z
N MET A 1 -10.87 20.72 9.64
CA MET A 1 -10.10 21.92 9.25
C MET A 1 -9.41 21.63 7.93
N PHE A 2 -9.09 22.66 7.16
CA PHE A 2 -8.48 22.52 5.85
C PHE A 2 -7.14 23.26 5.82
N TYR A 3 -6.09 22.61 5.35
CA TYR A 3 -4.77 23.20 5.26
C TYR A 3 -4.19 23.09 3.86
N LYS A 4 -3.37 24.07 3.50
CA LYS A 4 -2.52 24.08 2.33
C LYS A 4 -1.07 24.07 2.74
N VAL A 5 -0.32 23.07 2.30
CA VAL A 5 1.11 22.93 2.57
C VAL A 5 1.88 23.08 1.27
N ILE A 6 2.75 24.09 1.23
CA ILE A 6 3.72 24.29 0.14
C ILE A 6 5.10 24.02 0.75
N ASN A 7 5.55 22.77 0.62
CA ASN A 7 6.83 22.34 1.14
C ASN A 7 7.46 21.35 0.15
N GLN A 8 8.58 21.74 -0.44
CA GLN A 8 9.29 20.91 -1.42
C GLN A 8 9.74 19.58 -0.82
N VAL A 9 10.16 19.57 0.45
CA VAL A 9 10.57 18.33 1.14
C VAL A 9 9.39 17.37 1.28
N ALA A 10 8.20 17.89 1.59
CA ALA A 10 6.99 17.09 1.65
C ALA A 10 6.63 16.52 0.27
N LEU A 11 6.81 17.31 -0.79
CA LEU A 11 6.54 16.89 -2.16
C LEU A 11 7.50 15.78 -2.62
N ASP A 12 8.79 15.96 -2.38
CA ASP A 12 9.82 14.97 -2.75
C ASP A 12 9.61 13.65 -1.99
N THR A 13 9.28 13.75 -0.70
CA THR A 13 9.02 12.57 0.14
C THR A 13 7.73 11.85 -0.27
N TYR A 14 6.69 12.60 -0.65
CA TYR A 14 5.46 12.02 -1.18
C TYR A 14 5.67 11.36 -2.55
N ASN A 15 6.43 11.99 -3.44
CA ASN A 15 6.74 11.41 -4.75
C ASN A 15 7.52 10.10 -4.59
N LYS A 16 8.46 10.05 -3.65
CA LYS A 16 9.14 8.80 -3.27
C LYS A 16 8.16 7.77 -2.72
N LEU A 17 7.27 8.16 -1.79
CA LEU A 17 6.25 7.26 -1.24
C LEU A 17 5.36 6.64 -2.32
N GLU A 18 4.90 7.45 -3.29
CA GLU A 18 4.09 6.99 -4.41
C GLU A 18 4.89 6.09 -5.35
N SER A 19 6.15 6.41 -5.63
CA SER A 19 7.06 5.56 -6.41
C SER A 19 7.24 4.20 -5.75
N ASP A 20 7.59 4.16 -4.45
CA ASP A 20 7.79 2.93 -3.69
C ASP A 20 6.48 2.11 -3.62
N ARG A 21 5.32 2.78 -3.56
CA ARG A 21 3.98 2.13 -3.59
C ARG A 21 3.68 1.49 -4.94
N LEU A 22 4.05 2.14 -6.04
CA LEU A 22 3.90 1.58 -7.39
C LEU A 22 4.85 0.39 -7.59
N GLU A 23 6.11 0.52 -7.20
CA GLU A 23 7.10 -0.55 -7.27
C GLU A 23 6.66 -1.77 -6.45
N LEU A 24 6.17 -1.56 -5.22
CA LEU A 24 5.62 -2.65 -4.40
C LEU A 24 4.46 -3.38 -5.10
N ARG A 25 3.59 -2.64 -5.81
CA ARG A 25 2.45 -3.21 -6.54
C ARG A 25 2.89 -4.03 -7.74
N GLU A 26 3.83 -3.51 -8.52
CA GLU A 26 4.38 -4.20 -9.69
C GLU A 26 5.09 -5.49 -9.27
N ASN A 27 5.97 -5.41 -8.26
CA ASN A 27 6.67 -6.57 -7.73
C ASN A 27 5.72 -7.61 -7.14
N ALA A 28 4.66 -7.18 -6.46
CA ALA A 28 3.64 -8.08 -5.95
C ALA A 28 2.85 -8.78 -7.06
N GLN A 29 2.55 -8.07 -8.16
CA GLN A 29 1.89 -8.66 -9.32
C GLN A 29 2.78 -9.73 -9.96
N LEU A 30 4.04 -9.39 -10.25
CA LEU A 30 5.01 -10.34 -10.80
C LEU A 30 5.17 -11.59 -9.91
N PHE A 31 5.23 -11.39 -8.59
CA PHE A 31 5.26 -12.50 -7.63
C PHE A 31 4.00 -13.37 -7.71
N ALA A 32 2.81 -12.77 -7.82
CA ALA A 32 1.55 -13.50 -7.82
C ALA A 32 1.28 -14.24 -9.15
N ASP A 33 1.80 -13.72 -10.27
CA ASP A 33 1.69 -14.33 -11.59
C ASP A 33 2.36 -15.72 -11.63
N GLU A 34 3.46 -15.92 -10.88
CA GLU A 34 4.17 -17.21 -10.71
C GLU A 34 3.31 -18.31 -10.03
N TYR A 35 2.15 -17.91 -9.52
CA TYR A 35 1.18 -18.72 -8.80
C TYR A 35 -0.22 -18.74 -9.43
N GLU A 36 -0.41 -18.13 -10.61
CA GLU A 36 -1.74 -17.92 -11.22
C GLU A 36 -2.71 -17.29 -10.20
N ALA A 37 -2.23 -16.25 -9.50
CA ALA A 37 -2.91 -15.63 -8.37
C ALA A 37 -2.92 -14.11 -8.49
N ASP A 38 -3.78 -13.47 -7.70
CA ASP A 38 -3.82 -12.01 -7.56
C ASP A 38 -3.05 -11.59 -6.30
N PRO A 39 -2.25 -10.52 -6.32
CA PRO A 39 -1.58 -10.02 -5.13
C PRO A 39 -2.57 -9.39 -4.16
N VAL A 40 -2.36 -9.61 -2.87
CA VAL A 40 -3.10 -8.91 -1.81
C VAL A 40 -2.16 -7.96 -1.10
N ILE A 41 -2.40 -6.66 -1.32
CA ILE A 41 -1.64 -5.58 -0.70
C ILE A 41 -2.52 -4.93 0.36
N LEU A 42 -2.01 -4.85 1.57
CA LEU A 42 -2.69 -4.20 2.69
C LEU A 42 -1.98 -2.91 3.04
N GLN A 43 -2.71 -2.07 3.76
CA GLN A 43 -2.19 -0.84 4.32
C GLN A 43 -2.84 -0.57 5.68
N ASP A 44 -2.07 0.05 6.56
CA ASP A 44 -2.51 0.61 7.82
C ASP A 44 -2.21 2.12 7.82
N SER A 45 -2.28 2.75 9.00
CA SER A 45 -2.05 4.18 9.18
C SER A 45 -0.67 4.59 8.65
N ASP A 46 0.35 3.77 8.89
CA ASP A 46 1.75 4.13 8.75
C ASP A 46 2.49 3.34 7.66
N SER A 47 1.87 2.35 7.03
CA SER A 47 2.57 1.53 6.06
C SER A 47 1.69 0.86 4.99
N ILE A 48 2.35 0.33 3.96
CA ILE A 48 1.77 -0.48 2.90
C ILE A 48 2.68 -1.70 2.70
N TRP A 49 2.12 -2.91 2.60
CA TRP A 49 2.91 -4.13 2.44
C TRP A 49 2.18 -5.20 1.62
N PHE A 50 2.97 -6.10 1.03
CA PHE A 50 2.47 -7.32 0.43
C PHE A 50 2.07 -8.33 1.52
N CYS A 51 0.80 -8.69 1.55
CA CYS A 51 0.22 -9.54 2.58
C CYS A 51 0.20 -11.03 2.19
N GLY A 52 0.20 -11.33 0.89
CA GLY A 52 0.14 -12.68 0.33
C GLY A 52 -0.59 -12.68 -1.00
N ILE A 53 -0.98 -13.86 -1.44
CA ILE A 53 -1.63 -14.07 -2.74
C ILE A 53 -3.04 -14.60 -2.59
N LYS A 54 -3.89 -14.34 -3.57
CA LYS A 54 -5.22 -14.91 -3.69
C LYS A 54 -5.27 -15.73 -4.97
N PHE A 55 -5.23 -17.05 -4.83
CA PHE A 55 -5.33 -17.95 -5.97
C PHE A 55 -6.62 -17.74 -6.75
N GLN A 56 -6.51 -17.67 -8.08
CA GLN A 56 -7.67 -17.56 -8.96
C GLN A 56 -8.48 -18.86 -8.95
N ASP A 57 -7.78 -20.01 -8.98
CA ASP A 57 -8.38 -21.34 -8.85
C ASP A 57 -7.97 -22.02 -7.53
N ASN A 58 -8.87 -21.99 -6.56
CA ASN A 58 -8.65 -22.58 -5.24
C ASN A 58 -8.70 -24.12 -5.21
N SER A 59 -9.15 -24.79 -6.29
CA SER A 59 -9.32 -26.24 -6.36
C SER A 59 -8.01 -27.00 -6.53
N LYS A 60 -7.00 -26.35 -7.14
CA LYS A 60 -5.66 -26.92 -7.39
C LYS A 60 -4.67 -26.71 -6.23
N VAL A 61 -5.07 -25.94 -5.22
CA VAL A 61 -4.17 -25.53 -4.13
C VAL A 61 -4.13 -26.61 -3.03
N ASN A 62 -2.93 -27.09 -2.71
CA ASN A 62 -2.73 -28.00 -1.59
C ASN A 62 -2.93 -27.31 -0.23
N ARG A 63 -4.11 -27.47 0.39
CA ARG A 63 -4.49 -26.85 1.67
C ARG A 63 -3.80 -27.41 2.91
N GLU A 64 -3.05 -28.50 2.74
CA GLU A 64 -2.20 -29.05 3.79
C GLU A 64 -0.89 -28.25 3.92
N ILE A 65 -0.50 -27.53 2.87
CA ILE A 65 0.73 -26.70 2.78
C ILE A 65 0.39 -25.20 2.80
N TRP A 66 -0.70 -24.81 2.14
CA TRP A 66 -1.19 -23.44 2.11
C TRP A 66 -2.27 -23.19 3.16
N THR A 67 -2.34 -21.97 3.66
CA THR A 67 -3.47 -21.55 4.50
C THR A 67 -4.77 -21.51 3.68
N LYS A 68 -5.91 -21.60 4.38
CA LYS A 68 -7.19 -21.26 3.76
C LYS A 68 -7.21 -19.75 3.50
N PRO A 69 -7.93 -19.28 2.46
CA PRO A 69 -8.09 -17.84 2.22
C PRO A 69 -8.71 -17.19 3.46
N GLU A 70 -8.12 -16.08 3.90
CA GLU A 70 -8.66 -15.33 5.03
C GLU A 70 -10.02 -14.71 4.66
N ARG A 71 -10.96 -14.67 5.60
CA ARG A 71 -12.32 -14.14 5.37
C ARG A 71 -12.34 -12.67 4.95
N GLN A 72 -11.45 -11.85 5.50
CA GLN A 72 -11.50 -10.40 5.31
C GLN A 72 -10.88 -9.99 3.97
N TYR A 73 -9.65 -10.46 3.69
CA TYR A 73 -8.90 -10.02 2.50
C TYR A 73 -8.68 -11.13 1.46
N GLY A 74 -9.10 -12.37 1.74
CA GLY A 74 -8.99 -13.48 0.79
C GLY A 74 -7.58 -13.99 0.53
N HIS A 75 -6.57 -13.47 1.24
CA HIS A 75 -5.18 -13.85 1.03
C HIS A 75 -4.88 -15.23 1.62
N SER A 76 -3.97 -15.94 0.97
CA SER A 76 -3.38 -17.21 1.39
C SER A 76 -1.87 -17.04 1.53
N ARG A 77 -1.28 -17.81 2.44
CA ARG A 77 0.16 -17.86 2.69
C ARG A 77 0.62 -19.31 2.77
N ILE A 78 1.90 -19.55 2.51
CA ILE A 78 2.52 -20.82 2.90
C ILE A 78 2.46 -20.94 4.42
N ARG A 79 2.11 -22.12 4.92
CA ARG A 79 2.08 -22.38 6.36
C ARG A 79 3.48 -22.34 6.96
N THR A 80 3.58 -22.19 8.27
CA THR A 80 4.87 -22.33 8.96
C THR A 80 5.37 -23.78 8.99
N LYS A 81 4.45 -24.75 8.89
CA LYS A 81 4.70 -26.19 8.81
C LYS A 81 3.55 -26.87 8.05
N PRO A 82 3.80 -28.00 7.37
CA PRO A 82 2.72 -28.76 6.76
C PRO A 82 1.80 -29.35 7.83
N LEU A 83 0.52 -29.53 7.50
CA LEU A 83 -0.44 -30.18 8.40
C LEU A 83 -0.18 -31.69 8.54
N LYS A 84 0.33 -32.33 7.48
CA LYS A 84 0.70 -33.75 7.45
C LYS A 84 2.20 -33.89 7.23
N LYS A 85 2.87 -34.67 8.09
CA LYS A 85 4.32 -34.93 7.97
C LYS A 85 4.71 -35.62 6.66
N SER A 86 3.81 -36.37 6.05
CA SER A 86 4.03 -37.03 4.76
C SER A 86 4.26 -36.03 3.61
N LEU A 87 3.86 -34.77 3.78
CA LEU A 87 3.99 -33.71 2.77
C LEU A 87 5.19 -32.80 3.03
N GLN A 88 6.13 -33.19 3.91
CA GLN A 88 7.28 -32.36 4.26
C GLN A 88 8.14 -32.01 3.04
N SER A 89 8.41 -32.97 2.15
CA SER A 89 9.19 -32.73 0.94
C SER A 89 8.53 -31.75 -0.03
N GLU A 90 7.21 -31.81 -0.19
CA GLU A 90 6.45 -30.89 -1.05
C GLU A 90 6.41 -29.49 -0.42
N PHE A 91 6.21 -29.43 0.91
CA PHE A 91 6.27 -28.19 1.67
C PHE A 91 7.61 -27.50 1.56
N ASP A 92 8.72 -28.23 1.70
CA ASP A 92 10.07 -27.67 1.64
C ASP A 92 10.37 -27.12 0.24
N ALA A 93 9.98 -27.85 -0.83
CA ALA A 93 10.12 -27.37 -2.20
C ALA A 93 9.31 -26.09 -2.47
N GLU A 94 8.04 -26.07 -2.02
CA GLU A 94 7.16 -24.91 -2.20
C GLU A 94 7.64 -23.69 -1.40
N LYS A 95 8.13 -23.94 -0.19
CA LYS A 95 8.70 -22.89 0.66
C LYS A 95 9.99 -22.33 0.07
N SER A 96 10.87 -23.17 -0.47
CA SER A 96 12.07 -22.71 -1.18
C SER A 96 11.70 -21.85 -2.40
N LYS A 97 10.74 -22.29 -3.24
CA LYS A 97 10.23 -21.47 -4.36
C LYS A 97 9.73 -20.12 -3.87
N TRP A 98 8.91 -20.11 -2.82
CA TRP A 98 8.38 -18.87 -2.25
C TRP A 98 9.48 -17.93 -1.75
N ASP A 99 10.44 -18.45 -0.98
CA ASP A 99 11.53 -17.65 -0.40
C ASP A 99 12.46 -17.09 -1.48
N GLU A 100 12.70 -17.85 -2.55
CA GLU A 100 13.45 -17.42 -3.75
C GLU A 100 12.73 -16.27 -4.47
N LEU A 101 11.45 -16.47 -4.82
CA LEU A 101 10.64 -15.44 -5.48
C LEU A 101 10.49 -14.20 -4.60
N TYR A 102 10.32 -14.39 -3.29
CA TYR A 102 10.18 -13.27 -2.36
C TYR A 102 11.48 -12.46 -2.28
N SER A 103 12.63 -13.14 -2.29
CA SER A 103 13.94 -12.49 -2.31
C SER A 103 14.21 -11.78 -3.63
N GLN A 104 13.75 -12.34 -4.75
CA GLN A 104 13.88 -11.75 -6.08
C GLN A 104 13.06 -10.46 -6.20
N TYR A 105 11.74 -10.53 -5.94
CA TYR A 105 10.82 -9.42 -6.19
C TYR A 105 10.77 -8.39 -5.05
N PHE A 106 11.11 -8.76 -3.81
CA PHE A 106 11.05 -7.83 -2.67
C PHE A 106 12.43 -7.57 -2.05
N SER A 107 13.50 -7.58 -2.83
CA SER A 107 14.85 -7.26 -2.34
C SER A 107 14.98 -5.80 -1.90
N GLN A 108 14.34 -4.87 -2.63
CA GLN A 108 14.44 -3.42 -2.42
C GLN A 108 13.29 -2.88 -1.56
N VAL A 109 12.04 -3.12 -1.96
CA VAL A 109 10.85 -2.58 -1.29
C VAL A 109 9.98 -3.72 -0.77
N LYS A 110 10.06 -3.99 0.55
CA LYS A 110 9.22 -4.99 1.26
C LYS A 110 7.97 -4.37 1.89
N ARG A 111 8.13 -3.13 2.33
CA ARG A 111 7.13 -2.34 3.05
C ARG A 111 7.41 -0.88 2.76
N VAL A 112 6.36 -0.16 2.42
CA VAL A 112 6.42 1.28 2.15
C VAL A 112 6.03 2.01 3.43
N ASP A 113 6.93 2.83 3.96
CA ASP A 113 6.70 3.62 5.18
C ASP A 113 6.06 4.97 4.84
N LYS A 114 4.90 5.25 5.45
CA LYS A 114 4.18 6.52 5.31
C LYS A 114 4.64 7.56 6.34
N ASN A 115 5.26 7.14 7.45
CA ASN A 115 5.69 8.07 8.50
C ASN A 115 6.72 9.07 8.00
N SER A 116 7.60 8.64 7.08
CA SER A 116 8.55 9.53 6.42
C SER A 116 7.85 10.74 5.81
N PHE A 117 6.74 10.53 5.08
CA PHE A 117 5.92 11.63 4.55
C PHE A 117 5.20 12.41 5.65
N TYR A 118 4.52 11.73 6.58
CA TYR A 118 3.76 12.42 7.64
C TYR A 118 4.64 13.31 8.52
N SER A 119 5.87 12.90 8.78
CA SER A 119 6.82 13.69 9.56
C SER A 119 7.12 15.05 8.92
N THR A 120 7.08 15.14 7.58
CA THR A 120 7.24 16.41 6.85
C THR A 120 6.06 17.38 7.05
N LEU A 121 4.90 16.84 7.45
CA LEU A 121 3.69 17.59 7.80
C LEU A 121 3.60 17.85 9.31
N GLY A 122 4.58 17.40 10.10
CA GLY A 122 4.53 17.45 11.56
C GLY A 122 3.54 16.45 12.18
N LEU A 123 3.24 15.37 11.46
CA LEU A 123 2.35 14.29 11.86
C LEU A 123 3.13 12.97 12.03
N ASP A 124 2.50 12.01 12.70
CA ASP A 124 2.99 10.64 12.83
C ASP A 124 1.84 9.63 12.69
N GLY A 125 2.15 8.33 12.62
CA GLY A 125 1.13 7.28 12.55
C GLY A 125 0.11 7.33 13.70
N SER A 126 0.49 7.86 14.88
CA SER A 126 -0.42 7.97 16.03
C SER A 126 -1.48 9.06 15.86
N SER A 127 -1.17 10.07 15.04
CA SER A 127 -2.03 11.22 14.76
C SER A 127 -3.37 10.83 14.13
N PHE A 128 -3.46 9.64 13.52
CA PHE A 128 -4.62 9.17 12.76
C PHE A 128 -5.53 8.19 13.53
N PHE A 129 -5.22 7.84 14.79
CA PHE A 129 -6.06 6.90 15.55
C PHE A 129 -7.48 7.41 15.83
N PHE A 130 -7.68 8.73 15.88
CA PHE A 130 -8.98 9.37 16.18
C PHE A 130 -9.33 10.51 15.22
N SER A 131 -8.51 10.75 14.19
CA SER A 131 -8.70 11.86 13.26
C SER A 131 -8.93 11.34 11.84
N SER A 132 -9.90 11.91 11.15
CA SER A 132 -10.00 11.73 9.70
C SER A 132 -8.86 12.50 9.03
N PHE A 133 -8.15 11.85 8.11
CA PHE A 133 -7.13 12.49 7.29
C PHE A 133 -7.41 12.23 5.82
N LYS A 134 -7.56 13.30 5.05
CA LYS A 134 -7.52 13.24 3.58
C LYS A 134 -6.47 14.21 3.09
N CYS A 135 -5.63 13.75 2.18
CA CYS A 135 -4.57 14.54 1.60
C CYS A 135 -4.51 14.29 0.10
N PHE A 136 -4.34 15.35 -0.67
CA PHE A 136 -4.04 15.24 -2.09
C PHE A 136 -3.07 16.33 -2.53
N GLU A 137 -2.15 15.96 -3.42
CA GLU A 137 -1.32 16.92 -4.15
C GLU A 137 -2.11 17.52 -5.33
N TYR A 138 -1.98 18.84 -5.52
CA TYR A 138 -2.42 19.57 -6.70
C TYR A 138 -1.55 20.81 -6.92
N GLN A 139 -0.92 20.93 -8.10
CA GLN A 139 -0.08 22.06 -8.50
C GLN A 139 1.07 22.38 -7.52
N GLY A 140 1.74 21.36 -7.00
CA GLY A 140 2.88 21.49 -6.09
C GLY A 140 2.51 21.83 -4.65
N ALA A 141 1.21 21.80 -4.30
CA ALA A 141 0.72 22.01 -2.95
C ALA A 141 -0.08 20.79 -2.47
N PHE A 142 0.04 20.48 -1.18
CA PHE A 142 -0.83 19.51 -0.53
C PHE A 142 -2.03 20.20 0.08
N TYR A 143 -3.21 19.68 -0.24
CA TYR A 143 -4.48 20.07 0.36
C TYR A 143 -4.90 18.99 1.33
N ILE A 144 -5.07 19.37 2.59
CA ILE A 144 -5.27 18.44 3.70
C ILE A 144 -6.58 18.77 4.40
N GLU A 145 -7.46 17.79 4.52
CA GLU A 145 -8.61 17.80 5.43
C GLU A 145 -8.23 16.96 6.66
N ILE A 146 -8.19 17.59 7.83
CA ILE A 146 -7.81 16.93 9.07
C ILE A 146 -8.60 17.49 10.27
N SER A 147 -8.78 16.65 11.31
CA SER A 147 -9.49 17.04 12.54
C SER A 147 -8.58 17.57 13.65
N ILE A 148 -7.26 17.59 13.45
CA ILE A 148 -6.27 18.10 14.41
C ILE A 148 -5.52 19.29 13.82
N ASP A 149 -5.01 20.17 14.68
CA ASP A 149 -4.27 21.35 14.23
C ASP A 149 -2.95 20.94 13.56
N LEU A 150 -2.78 21.35 12.31
CA LEU A 150 -1.54 21.15 11.59
C LEU A 150 -0.61 22.34 11.86
N LYS A 151 0.55 22.08 12.48
CA LYS A 151 1.56 23.13 12.75
C LYS A 151 2.26 23.61 11.49
N VAL A 152 2.17 22.84 10.40
CA VAL A 152 2.81 23.09 9.12
C VAL A 152 1.72 23.42 8.09
N GLY A 153 1.86 24.53 7.38
CA GLY A 153 0.91 24.95 6.37
C GLY A 153 0.01 26.11 6.81
N VAL A 154 -0.82 26.57 5.87
CA VAL A 154 -1.75 27.68 6.08
C VAL A 154 -3.16 27.10 6.11
N GLU A 155 -3.93 27.45 7.14
CA GLU A 155 -5.35 27.08 7.17
C GLU A 155 -6.08 27.82 6.04
N ILE A 156 -6.88 27.08 5.28
CA ILE A 156 -7.66 27.58 4.14
C ILE A 156 -9.14 27.36 4.38
N LEU A 157 -9.96 28.03 3.58
CA LEU A 157 -11.39 27.77 3.56
C LEU A 157 -11.68 26.41 2.90
N GLY A 158 -12.74 25.74 3.34
CA GLY A 158 -13.22 24.51 2.70
C GLY A 158 -13.61 24.71 1.23
N SER A 159 -13.98 25.93 0.82
CA SER A 159 -14.22 26.25 -0.59
C SER A 159 -12.96 26.13 -1.44
N GLU A 160 -11.82 26.64 -0.96
CA GLU A 160 -10.53 26.51 -1.67
C GLU A 160 -10.11 25.04 -1.78
N TYR A 161 -10.30 24.25 -0.71
CA TYR A 161 -10.05 22.81 -0.72
C TYR A 161 -10.88 22.08 -1.78
N VAL A 162 -12.20 22.33 -1.81
CA VAL A 162 -13.13 21.68 -2.75
C VAL A 162 -12.87 22.13 -4.19
N GLU A 163 -12.52 23.39 -4.41
CA GLU A 163 -12.14 23.89 -5.74
C GLU A 163 -10.88 23.19 -6.27
N ALA A 164 -9.84 23.06 -5.43
CA ALA A 164 -8.63 22.33 -5.79
C ALA A 164 -8.91 20.84 -6.08
N GLU A 165 -9.75 20.20 -5.28
CA GLU A 165 -10.15 18.79 -5.48
C GLU A 165 -10.88 18.60 -6.82
N ARG A 166 -11.85 19.48 -7.11
CA ARG A 166 -12.58 19.48 -8.39
C ARG A 166 -11.65 19.71 -9.57
N ALA A 167 -10.73 20.66 -9.46
CA ALA A 167 -9.78 20.97 -10.52
C ALA A 167 -8.83 19.78 -10.79
N LYS A 168 -8.30 19.15 -9.73
CA LYS A 168 -7.51 17.92 -9.83
C LYS A 168 -8.28 16.80 -10.54
N ASN A 169 -9.52 16.56 -10.11
CA ASN A 169 -10.34 15.50 -10.71
C ASN A 169 -10.66 15.81 -12.17
N ALA A 170 -10.95 17.06 -12.52
CA ALA A 170 -11.19 17.46 -13.90
C ALA A 170 -9.97 17.25 -14.83
N LEU A 171 -8.73 17.37 -14.30
CA LEU A 171 -7.52 17.02 -15.05
C LEU A 171 -7.39 15.51 -15.29
N LYS A 172 -7.69 14.68 -14.28
CA LYS A 172 -7.69 13.22 -14.44
C LYS A 172 -8.62 12.71 -15.54
N TYR A 173 -9.76 13.38 -15.76
CA TYR A 173 -10.70 13.01 -16.82
C TYR A 173 -10.36 13.61 -18.20
N LYS A 174 -9.34 14.48 -18.29
CA LYS A 174 -8.88 15.08 -19.55
C LYS A 174 -7.67 14.38 -20.15
N GLU A 175 -6.93 13.60 -19.36
CA GLU A 175 -5.89 12.72 -19.89
C GLU A 175 -6.55 11.48 -20.51
N PRO A 176 -6.36 11.18 -21.82
CA PRO A 176 -6.85 9.94 -22.39
C PRO A 176 -6.15 8.78 -21.68
N GLN A 177 -6.93 7.84 -21.16
CA GLN A 177 -6.41 6.57 -20.65
C GLN A 177 -5.63 5.90 -21.79
N GLN A 178 -4.30 5.97 -21.73
CA GLN A 178 -3.39 5.23 -22.62
C GLN A 178 -3.18 3.82 -22.09
#